data_AF-A0A975BV71-F1
#
_entry.id   AF-A0A975BV71-F1
#
_cell.length_a   1.000
_cell.length_b   1.000
_cell.length_c   1.000
_cell.angle_alpha   90.00
_cell.angle_beta   90.00
_cell.angle_gamma   90.00
#
_symmetry.space_group_name_H-M   'P 1'
#
loop_
_entity.id
_entity.type
_entity.pdbx_description
1 polymer ?
#
loop_
_entity_poly.entity_id
_entity_poly.type
_entity_poly.pdbx_seq_one_letter_code
_entity_poly.pdbx_strand_id
1 'polypeptide(L)'
;MKNPLRTPEDYELFLYTLAENFPSVRRSAITFVRRGASLARVAGELFFDNVWKGEENLCWYDSQSHPDDPDLQDTDPHHKHVPPDIKHHRIPAPEMSFSRPNITVLIREIESLT
;
A
#
# COMPACT_ATOMS: atom_id res chain seq x y z
N MET A 1 -15.04 11.59 -3.70
CA MET A 1 -13.83 12.42 -3.48
C MET A 1 -13.31 12.92 -4.81
N LYS A 2 -12.80 14.17 -4.88
CA LYS A 2 -12.01 14.63 -6.03
C LYS A 2 -10.74 13.77 -6.15
N ASN A 3 -10.11 13.69 -7.33
CA ASN A 3 -8.90 12.90 -7.58
C ASN A 3 -7.85 13.15 -6.46
N PRO A 4 -7.54 12.14 -5.62
CA PRO A 4 -6.67 12.30 -4.45
C PRO A 4 -5.21 12.61 -4.84
N LEU A 5 -4.81 12.39 -6.10
CA LEU A 5 -3.45 12.68 -6.57
C LEU A 5 -3.32 14.08 -7.21
N ARG A 6 -4.33 14.95 -7.07
CA ARG A 6 -4.30 16.29 -7.69
C ARG A 6 -3.35 17.25 -6.98
N THR A 7 -3.35 17.26 -5.65
CA THR A 7 -2.48 18.10 -4.82
C THR A 7 -2.06 17.33 -3.57
N PRO A 8 -0.95 17.72 -2.91
CA PRO A 8 -0.59 17.16 -1.61
C PRO A 8 -1.71 17.27 -0.57
N GLU A 9 -2.47 18.38 -0.55
CA GLU A 9 -3.58 18.60 0.37
C GLU A 9 -4.76 17.66 0.09
N ASP A 10 -5.06 17.42 -1.20
CA ASP A 10 -6.10 16.46 -1.61
C ASP A 10 -5.69 15.03 -1.16
N TYR A 11 -4.40 14.70 -1.25
CA TYR A 11 -3.89 13.39 -0.83
C TYR A 11 -3.87 13.23 0.70
N GLU A 12 -3.45 14.26 1.42
CA GLU A 12 -3.46 14.31 2.88
C GLU A 12 -4.88 14.14 3.44
N LEU A 13 -5.85 14.87 2.88
CA LEU A 13 -7.27 14.70 3.24
C LEU A 13 -7.77 13.29 2.94
N PHE A 14 -7.39 12.71 1.80
CA PHE A 14 -7.73 11.33 1.47
C PHE A 14 -7.19 10.34 2.52
N LEU A 15 -5.94 10.49 2.97
CA LEU A 15 -5.33 9.61 3.98
C LEU A 15 -6.02 9.72 5.35
N TYR A 16 -6.42 10.92 5.76
CA TYR A 16 -7.06 11.12 7.06
C TYR A 16 -8.54 10.73 7.08
N THR A 17 -9.15 10.54 5.91
CA THR A 17 -10.53 10.04 5.79
C THR A 17 -10.59 8.54 5.51
N LEU A 18 -9.47 7.80 5.57
CA LEU A 18 -9.47 6.35 5.28
C LEU A 18 -10.46 5.57 6.15
N ALA A 19 -10.51 5.81 7.46
CA ALA A 19 -11.44 5.12 8.35
C ALA A 19 -12.92 5.50 8.12
N GLU A 20 -13.18 6.66 7.50
CA GLU A 20 -14.54 7.09 7.14
C GLU A 20 -14.99 6.46 5.81
N ASN A 21 -14.06 6.27 4.87
CA ASN A 21 -14.35 5.77 3.53
C ASN A 21 -14.30 4.24 3.41
N PHE A 22 -13.54 3.59 4.29
CA PHE A 22 -13.35 2.14 4.31
C PHE A 22 -13.85 1.59 5.65
N PRO A 23 -15.10 1.09 5.72
CA PRO A 23 -15.68 0.60 6.98
C PRO A 23 -14.89 -0.54 7.64
N SER A 24 -14.07 -1.26 6.88
CA SER A 24 -13.14 -2.28 7.38
C SER A 24 -11.99 -1.71 8.21
N VAL A 25 -11.61 -0.44 7.96
CA VAL A 25 -10.53 0.26 8.68
C VAL A 25 -11.10 0.81 9.99
N ARG A 26 -10.87 0.08 11.07
CA ARG A 26 -11.33 0.44 12.42
C ARG A 26 -10.62 1.68 12.97
N ARG A 27 -9.32 1.79 12.69
CA ARG A 27 -8.45 2.90 13.10
C ARG A 27 -7.33 3.09 12.09
N SER A 28 -6.98 4.35 11.82
CA SER A 28 -5.80 4.72 11.02
C SER A 28 -4.86 5.57 11.87
N ALA A 29 -3.58 5.22 11.86
CA ALA A 29 -2.48 6.02 12.39
C ALA A 29 -1.56 6.52 11.27
N ILE A 30 -2.03 6.48 10.01
CA ILE A 30 -1.28 6.98 8.87
C ILE A 30 -1.08 8.49 9.01
N THR A 31 0.15 8.92 8.78
CA THR A 31 0.56 10.33 8.80
C THR A 31 1.12 10.74 7.45
N PHE A 32 0.84 11.97 7.05
CA PHE A 32 1.44 12.61 5.89
C PHE A 32 2.48 13.64 6.36
N VAL A 33 3.77 13.35 6.15
CA VAL A 33 4.87 14.19 6.64
C VAL A 33 5.58 14.84 5.44
N ARG A 34 5.37 16.14 5.25
CA ARG A 34 6.09 16.91 4.22
C ARG A 34 7.58 16.98 4.55
N ARG A 35 8.42 16.64 3.56
CA ARG A 35 9.89 16.69 3.64
C ARG A 35 10.49 17.81 2.79
N GLY A 36 9.68 18.45 1.96
CA GLY A 36 10.06 19.59 1.13
C GLY A 36 8.93 20.00 0.20
N ALA A 37 9.24 20.81 -0.81
CA ALA A 37 8.24 21.29 -1.78
C ALA A 37 7.68 20.17 -2.68
N SER A 38 8.48 19.12 -2.94
CA SER A 38 8.14 18.04 -3.89
C SER A 38 8.05 16.65 -3.26
N LEU A 39 8.36 16.51 -1.97
CA LEU A 39 8.44 15.21 -1.31
C LEU A 39 7.68 15.19 0.02
N ALA A 40 6.91 14.13 0.20
CA ALA A 40 6.29 13.79 1.47
C ALA A 40 6.46 12.29 1.74
N ARG A 41 6.45 11.93 3.02
CA ARG A 41 6.43 10.54 3.48
C ARG A 41 5.04 10.22 4.03
N VAL A 42 4.50 9.09 3.62
CA VAL A 42 3.31 8.49 4.23
C VAL A 42 3.74 7.28 5.03
N ALA A 43 3.39 7.24 6.31
CA ALA A 43 3.74 6.12 7.19
C ALA A 43 2.77 6.01 8.36
N GLY A 44 2.61 4.79 8.87
CA GLY A 44 1.76 4.49 10.03
C GLY A 44 1.14 3.11 9.89
N GLU A 45 0.08 2.87 10.64
CA GLU A 45 -0.58 1.58 10.75
C GLU A 45 -2.08 1.74 10.47
N LEU A 46 -2.68 0.72 9.85
CA LEU A 46 -4.12 0.56 9.71
C LEU A 46 -4.56 -0.64 10.54
N PHE A 47 -5.64 -0.49 11.30
CA PHE A 47 -6.18 -1.52 12.18
C PHE A 47 -7.53 -1.99 11.64
N PHE A 48 -7.75 -3.30 11.64
CA PHE A 48 -8.95 -3.98 11.14
C PHE A 48 -9.48 -4.92 12.23
N ASP A 49 -10.79 -5.17 12.29
CA ASP A 49 -11.40 -5.94 13.40
C ASP A 49 -11.10 -7.46 13.34
N ASN A 50 -11.03 -8.05 12.15
CA ASN A 50 -10.97 -9.52 11.97
C ASN A 50 -9.70 -10.02 11.24
N VAL A 51 -8.61 -9.26 11.26
CA VAL A 51 -7.37 -9.61 10.56
C VAL A 51 -6.29 -10.00 11.57
N TRP A 52 -6.40 -11.19 12.16
CA TRP A 52 -5.34 -11.79 12.96
C TRP A 52 -4.84 -13.07 12.29
N LYS A 53 -3.64 -13.02 11.70
CA LYS A 53 -2.84 -14.20 11.37
C LYS A 53 -1.54 -14.18 12.19
N GLY A 54 -1.66 -14.25 13.51
CA GLY A 54 -0.51 -14.34 14.43
C GLY A 54 0.53 -13.22 14.27
N GLU A 55 1.79 -13.52 14.59
CA GLU A 55 2.94 -12.62 14.41
C GLU A 55 3.60 -12.74 13.01
N GLU A 56 2.93 -13.42 12.06
CA GLU A 56 3.53 -13.76 10.76
C GLU A 56 3.33 -12.64 9.73
N ASN A 57 4.41 -12.21 9.08
CA ASN A 57 4.33 -11.30 7.94
C ASN A 57 3.69 -12.02 6.74
N LEU A 58 2.48 -11.60 6.36
CA LEU A 58 1.73 -12.20 5.25
C LEU A 58 2.28 -11.80 3.89
N CYS A 59 2.71 -10.55 3.75
CA CYS A 59 3.34 -10.00 2.54
C CYS A 59 3.91 -8.61 2.79
N TRP A 60 4.76 -8.12 1.88
CA TRP A 60 5.03 -6.68 1.73
C TRP A 60 5.20 -6.31 0.26
N TYR A 61 4.94 -5.06 -0.07
CA TYR A 61 5.16 -4.50 -1.41
C TYR A 61 6.44 -3.67 -1.41
N ASP A 62 7.22 -3.79 -2.47
CA ASP A 62 8.46 -3.04 -2.67
C ASP A 62 8.53 -2.47 -4.10
N SER A 63 9.36 -1.45 -4.27
CA SER A 63 9.65 -0.78 -5.54
C SER A 63 11.14 -0.84 -5.90
N GLN A 64 11.87 -1.83 -5.38
CA GLN A 64 13.23 -2.12 -5.85
C GLN A 64 13.14 -2.78 -7.23
N SER A 65 13.74 -2.15 -8.26
CA SER A 65 13.81 -2.73 -9.60
C SER A 65 14.63 -4.01 -9.63
N HIS A 66 14.19 -4.97 -10.44
CA HIS A 66 14.84 -6.27 -10.67
C HIS A 66 14.95 -6.55 -12.18
N PRO A 67 15.83 -5.85 -12.91
CA PRO A 67 15.89 -5.93 -14.38
C PRO A 67 16.28 -7.30 -14.93
N ASP A 68 16.94 -8.13 -14.12
CA ASP A 68 17.38 -9.47 -14.51
C ASP A 68 16.31 -10.55 -14.27
N ASP A 69 15.18 -10.20 -13.63
CA ASP A 69 14.07 -11.11 -13.37
C ASP A 69 12.95 -10.87 -14.41
N PRO A 70 12.79 -11.74 -15.42
CA PRO A 70 11.81 -11.55 -16.49
C PRO A 70 10.37 -11.59 -15.96
N ASP A 71 10.11 -12.33 -14.88
CA ASP A 71 8.77 -12.52 -14.34
C ASP A 71 8.24 -11.22 -13.70
N LEU A 72 9.13 -10.33 -13.25
CA LEU A 72 8.77 -9.07 -12.59
C LEU A 72 8.67 -7.86 -13.54
N GLN A 73 9.08 -8.01 -14.81
CA GLN A 73 9.19 -6.88 -15.74
C GLN A 73 7.85 -6.20 -16.02
N ASP A 74 6.76 -6.96 -16.03
CA ASP A 74 5.42 -6.44 -16.30
C ASP A 74 4.93 -5.42 -15.27
N THR A 75 5.52 -5.44 -14.06
CA THR A 75 5.14 -4.54 -12.96
C THR A 75 6.31 -3.75 -12.42
N ASP A 76 7.46 -3.70 -13.10
CA ASP A 76 8.64 -2.95 -12.63
C ASP A 76 8.28 -1.48 -12.34
N PRO A 77 8.71 -0.92 -11.19
CA PRO A 77 9.57 -1.54 -10.17
C PRO A 77 8.79 -2.29 -9.08
N HIS A 78 7.46 -2.27 -9.14
CA HIS A 78 6.60 -2.79 -8.09
C HIS A 78 6.54 -4.31 -8.12
N HIS A 79 6.74 -4.91 -6.95
CA HIS A 79 6.53 -6.33 -6.75
C HIS A 79 6.04 -6.59 -5.33
N LYS A 80 5.53 -7.80 -5.11
CA LYS A 80 5.04 -8.26 -3.83
C LYS A 80 5.88 -9.43 -3.34
N HIS A 81 6.28 -9.37 -2.09
CA HIS A 81 6.92 -10.46 -1.38
C HIS A 81 5.87 -11.30 -0.65
N VAL A 82 5.92 -12.63 -0.82
CA VAL A 82 4.94 -13.56 -0.24
C VAL A 82 5.62 -14.82 0.33
N PRO A 83 5.08 -15.49 1.37
CA PRO A 83 5.58 -16.79 1.83
C PRO A 83 5.41 -17.92 0.78
N PRO A 84 6.16 -19.04 0.89
CA PRO A 84 7.29 -19.27 1.80
C PRO A 84 8.54 -18.49 1.36
N ASP A 85 9.51 -18.35 2.27
CA ASP A 85 10.76 -17.59 2.03
C ASP A 85 10.51 -16.17 1.49
N ILE A 86 9.71 -15.41 2.24
CA ILE A 86 9.20 -14.08 1.87
C ILE A 86 10.30 -13.09 1.41
N LYS A 87 11.56 -13.26 1.83
CA LYS A 87 12.67 -12.41 1.38
C LYS A 87 13.09 -12.68 -0.07
N HIS A 88 12.84 -13.88 -0.58
CA HIS A 88 13.26 -14.31 -1.92
C HIS A 88 12.09 -14.61 -2.86
N HIS A 89 10.90 -14.88 -2.35
CA HIS A 89 9.72 -15.16 -3.15
C HIS A 89 8.96 -13.87 -3.50
N ARG A 90 9.20 -13.40 -4.73
CA ARG A 90 8.59 -12.20 -5.31
C ARG A 90 7.58 -12.61 -6.38
N ILE A 91 6.50 -11.86 -6.47
CA ILE A 91 5.51 -11.96 -7.54
C ILE A 91 5.20 -10.57 -8.09
N PRO A 92 4.73 -10.47 -9.34
CA PRO A 92 4.28 -9.22 -9.92
C PRO A 92 3.20 -8.53 -9.09
N ALA A 93 3.19 -7.21 -9.10
CA ALA A 93 2.23 -6.38 -8.39
C ALA A 93 1.38 -5.55 -9.37
N PRO A 94 0.51 -6.17 -10.19
CA PRO A 94 -0.18 -5.49 -11.30
C PRO A 94 -1.11 -4.37 -10.84
N GLU A 95 -1.55 -4.43 -9.57
CA GLU A 95 -2.40 -3.40 -9.02
C GLU A 95 -1.63 -2.20 -8.44
N MET A 96 -0.31 -2.25 -8.31
CA MET A 96 0.50 -1.10 -7.88
C MET A 96 0.72 -0.12 -9.03
N SER A 97 0.63 1.17 -8.74
CA SER A 97 0.66 2.21 -9.76
C SER A 97 1.16 3.54 -9.22
N PHE A 98 1.72 4.36 -10.10
CA PHE A 98 2.04 5.76 -9.84
C PHE A 98 0.86 6.72 -10.10
N SER A 99 -0.19 6.27 -10.78
CA SER A 99 -1.32 7.12 -11.21
C SER A 99 -2.59 6.94 -10.36
N ARG A 100 -2.55 6.10 -9.33
CA ARG A 100 -3.62 5.97 -8.32
C ARG A 100 -3.04 5.71 -6.92
N PRO A 101 -3.78 6.00 -5.84
CA PRO A 101 -3.36 5.64 -4.49
C PRO A 101 -3.30 4.12 -4.29
N ASN A 102 -2.11 3.59 -4.07
CA ASN A 102 -1.91 2.16 -3.82
C ASN A 102 -2.62 1.69 -2.53
N ILE A 103 -2.73 2.54 -1.51
CA ILE A 103 -3.36 2.19 -0.23
C ILE A 103 -4.82 1.71 -0.37
N THR A 104 -5.55 2.19 -1.38
CA THR A 104 -6.91 1.71 -1.68
C THR A 104 -6.93 0.24 -2.10
N VAL A 105 -5.96 -0.18 -2.92
CA VAL A 105 -5.81 -1.57 -3.34
C VAL A 105 -5.43 -2.44 -2.15
N LEU A 106 -4.49 -1.97 -1.34
CA LEU A 106 -4.03 -2.71 -0.16
C LEU A 106 -5.16 -2.95 0.86
N ILE A 107 -5.99 -1.94 1.12
CA ILE A 107 -7.15 -2.10 2.00
C ILE A 107 -8.11 -3.16 1.44
N ARG A 108 -8.44 -3.11 0.14
CA ARG A 108 -9.33 -4.08 -0.50
C ARG A 108 -8.78 -5.49 -0.52
N GLU A 109 -7.47 -5.63 -0.68
CA GLU A 109 -6.81 -6.92 -0.59
C GLU A 109 -6.96 -7.49 0.83
N ILE A 110 -6.74 -6.68 1.87
CA ILE A 110 -6.94 -7.10 3.27
C ILE A 110 -8.41 -7.48 3.52
N GLU A 111 -9.38 -6.72 2.98
CA GLU A 111 -10.81 -7.05 3.05
C GLU A 111 -11.14 -8.40 2.40
N SER A 112 -10.37 -8.85 1.40
CA SER A 112 -10.59 -10.15 0.76
C SER A 112 -10.04 -11.34 1.56
N LEU A 113 -9.29 -11.08 2.64
CA LEU A 113 -8.72 -12.10 3.52
C LEU A 113 -9.63 -12.44 4.72
N THR A 114 -10.73 -11.70 4.90
CA THR A 114 -11.75 -11.90 5.95
C THR A 114 -12.98 -12.60 5.40
#